data_AF-A0A2J6XKV3-F1
#
_entry.id   AF-A0A2J6XKV3-F1
#
_cell.length_a   1.000
_cell.length_b   1.000
_cell.length_c   1.000
_cell.angle_alpha   90.00
_cell.angle_beta   90.00
_cell.angle_gamma   90.00
#
_symmetry.space_group_name_H-M   'P 1'
#
loop_
_entity.id
_entity.type
_entity.pdbx_description
1 polymer ?
#
loop_
_entity_poly.entity_id
_entity_poly.type
_entity_poly.pdbx_seq_one_letter_code
_entity_poly.pdbx_strand_id
1 'polypeptide(L)'
;MIGLNSSYVKFHSNGEKVLCDICGKKNALYKCKICKRNVCENDFYDEIGVCKICAASLCEICKTRLSVTYCQYCGKLVCTEDSIQLDNVRRICIECFKEKKYLVTKVSNEYTQGAVKLAKRIIKL
;
A
#
# COMPACT_ATOMS: atom_id res chain seq x y z
N MET A 1 1.71 25.04 -28.85
CA MET A 1 2.32 23.95 -28.06
C MET A 1 1.59 23.92 -26.73
N ILE A 2 0.76 22.90 -26.52
CA ILE A 2 -0.27 22.86 -25.46
C ILE A 2 0.40 22.73 -24.09
N GLY A 3 0.04 23.63 -23.18
CA GLY A 3 0.63 23.79 -21.85
C GLY A 3 0.46 22.55 -20.98
N LEU A 4 1.55 22.17 -20.32
CA LEU A 4 1.58 21.11 -19.33
C LEU A 4 0.84 21.56 -18.07
N ASN A 5 -0.37 21.03 -17.86
CA ASN A 5 -1.08 21.05 -16.58
C ASN A 5 -0.30 20.22 -15.53
N SER A 6 0.76 20.78 -14.97
CA SER A 6 1.48 20.16 -13.86
C SER A 6 0.74 20.43 -12.56
N SER A 7 -0.02 19.44 -12.09
CA SER A 7 -0.93 19.51 -10.94
C SER A 7 -0.20 19.44 -9.58
N TYR A 8 1.05 19.89 -9.52
CA TYR A 8 1.85 19.92 -8.30
C TYR A 8 2.23 21.36 -7.95
N VAL A 9 1.73 21.81 -6.79
CA VAL A 9 2.00 23.13 -6.26
C VAL A 9 3.43 23.14 -5.71
N LYS A 10 4.35 23.82 -6.40
CA LYS A 10 5.64 24.21 -5.81
C LYS A 10 5.37 25.17 -4.66
N PHE A 11 6.04 24.98 -3.53
CA PHE A 11 5.93 25.90 -2.40
C PHE A 11 6.43 27.29 -2.81
N HIS A 12 5.56 28.31 -2.70
CA HIS A 12 5.94 29.72 -2.71
C HIS A 12 5.90 30.21 -1.27
N SER A 13 7.03 30.25 -0.58
CA SER A 13 7.10 30.57 0.85
C SER A 13 7.40 32.05 1.11
N ASN A 14 6.49 32.71 1.82
CA ASN A 14 6.69 33.99 2.51
C ASN A 14 7.62 33.82 3.74
N GLY A 15 8.89 33.48 3.51
CA GLY A 15 9.96 33.62 4.53
C GLY A 15 10.13 32.49 5.56
N GLU A 16 9.14 31.65 5.85
CA GLU A 16 9.32 30.51 6.76
C GLU A 16 9.92 29.27 6.06
N LYS A 17 11.06 28.78 6.58
CA LYS A 17 11.68 27.54 6.12
C LYS A 17 10.97 26.33 6.74
N VAL A 18 10.12 25.68 5.95
CA VAL A 18 9.52 24.38 6.29
C VAL A 18 10.51 23.27 5.93
N LEU A 19 10.81 22.38 6.88
CA LEU A 19 11.68 21.22 6.64
C LEU A 19 10.91 20.06 5.99
N CYS A 20 11.64 19.17 5.31
CA CYS A 20 11.10 17.94 4.77
C CYS A 20 10.59 17.03 5.89
N ASP A 21 9.31 16.63 5.81
CA ASP A 21 8.67 15.72 6.77
C ASP A 21 9.24 14.29 6.74
N ILE A 22 10.01 13.93 5.72
CA ILE A 22 10.60 12.59 5.56
C ILE A 22 12.03 12.56 6.10
N CYS A 23 12.91 13.44 5.63
CA CYS A 23 14.32 13.40 6.01
C CYS A 23 14.69 14.35 7.15
N GLY A 24 13.87 15.36 7.45
CA GLY A 24 14.12 16.36 8.50
C GLY A 24 15.36 17.25 8.31
N LYS A 25 16.07 17.13 7.18
CA LYS A 25 17.38 17.76 6.95
C LYS A 25 17.36 18.91 5.94
N LYS A 26 16.53 18.77 4.91
CA LYS A 26 16.44 19.72 3.79
C LYS A 26 15.15 20.52 3.89
N ASN A 27 15.12 21.70 3.27
CA ASN A 27 13.88 22.45 3.09
C ASN A 27 12.91 21.66 2.20
N ALA A 28 11.62 21.71 2.53
CA ALA A 28 10.58 21.20 1.69
C ALA A 28 10.36 22.13 0.49
N LEU A 29 10.30 21.54 -0.71
CA LEU A 29 10.06 22.24 -1.96
C LEU A 29 8.71 21.87 -2.59
N TYR A 30 8.16 20.72 -2.19
CA TYR A 30 6.97 20.11 -2.79
C TYR A 30 5.97 19.68 -1.72
N LYS A 31 4.70 19.58 -2.11
CA LYS A 31 3.63 19.00 -1.30
C LYS A 31 3.07 17.75 -1.96
N CYS A 32 3.11 16.61 -1.27
CA CYS A 32 2.58 15.35 -1.82
C CYS A 32 1.08 15.46 -2.12
N LYS A 33 0.63 15.10 -3.33
CA LYS A 33 -0.81 15.17 -3.66
C LYS A 33 -1.68 14.22 -2.84
N ILE A 34 -1.11 13.10 -2.34
CA ILE A 34 -1.83 12.07 -1.56
C ILE A 34 -1.83 12.42 -0.08
N CYS A 35 -0.69 12.31 0.60
CA CYS A 35 -0.62 12.48 2.07
C CYS A 35 -0.41 13.92 2.54
N LYS A 36 -0.25 14.88 1.62
CA LYS A 36 -0.06 16.31 1.89
C LYS A 36 1.19 16.70 2.68
N ARG A 37 2.12 15.76 2.94
CA ARG A 37 3.45 16.04 3.50
C ARG A 37 4.23 17.04 2.65
N ASN A 38 5.00 17.89 3.31
CA ASN A 38 5.97 18.80 2.72
C ASN A 38 7.29 18.06 2.58
N VAL A 39 7.83 17.96 1.37
CA VAL A 39 9.00 17.11 1.08
C VAL A 39 10.02 17.83 0.23
N CYS A 40 11.29 17.49 0.44
CA CYS A 40 12.39 17.96 -0.39
C CYS A 40 12.42 17.21 -1.73
N GLU A 41 13.24 17.71 -2.66
CA GLU A 41 13.48 17.13 -3.99
C GLU A 41 13.95 15.68 -3.95
N ASN A 42 14.67 15.28 -2.90
CA ASN A 42 15.15 13.90 -2.78
C ASN A 42 14.04 12.92 -2.40
N ASP A 43 12.95 13.39 -1.79
CA ASP A 43 11.88 12.54 -1.25
C ASP A 43 10.57 12.69 -2.03
N PHE A 44 10.64 13.28 -3.22
CA PHE A 44 9.52 13.54 -4.12
C PHE A 44 9.76 12.93 -5.50
N TYR A 45 8.76 12.24 -6.03
CA TYR A 45 8.72 11.78 -7.41
C TYR A 45 7.90 12.78 -8.22
N ASP A 46 8.57 13.66 -8.97
CA ASP A 46 7.94 14.78 -9.68
C ASP A 46 6.99 14.29 -10.79
N GLU A 47 7.34 13.20 -11.46
CA GLU A 47 6.58 12.63 -12.58
C GLU A 47 5.14 12.24 -12.21
N ILE A 48 4.95 11.80 -10.95
CA ILE A 48 3.64 11.41 -10.39
C ILE A 48 3.25 12.28 -9.19
N GLY A 49 4.05 13.30 -8.89
CA GLY A 49 4.04 14.23 -7.76
C GLY A 49 3.50 13.68 -6.45
N VAL A 50 4.12 12.59 -6.02
CA VAL A 50 3.92 12.00 -4.70
C VAL A 50 5.26 11.89 -3.97
N CYS A 51 5.21 11.84 -2.64
CA CYS A 51 6.42 11.54 -1.88
C CYS A 51 6.81 10.06 -2.03
N LYS A 52 8.08 9.75 -1.74
CA LYS A 52 8.62 8.39 -1.79
C LYS A 52 7.83 7.38 -0.96
N ILE A 53 7.33 7.79 0.21
CA ILE A 53 6.51 6.94 1.08
C ILE A 53 5.21 6.54 0.37
N CYS A 54 4.49 7.52 -0.18
CA CYS A 54 3.25 7.24 -0.91
C CYS A 54 3.52 6.39 -2.15
N ALA A 55 4.57 6.69 -2.92
CA ALA A 55 4.94 5.91 -4.10
C ALA A 55 5.22 4.44 -3.77
N ALA A 56 5.99 4.18 -2.71
CA ALA A 56 6.28 2.83 -2.23
C ALA A 56 5.03 2.09 -1.69
N SER A 57 3.97 2.82 -1.36
CA SER A 57 2.71 2.28 -0.82
C SER A 57 1.60 2.17 -1.87
N LEU A 58 1.86 2.56 -3.13
CA LEU A 58 0.87 2.47 -4.20
C LEU A 58 0.53 1.02 -4.51
N CYS A 59 -0.73 0.79 -4.87
CA CYS A 59 -1.18 -0.48 -5.41
C CYS A 59 -0.35 -0.82 -6.65
N GLU A 60 0.18 -2.05 -6.67
CA GLU A 60 1.04 -2.51 -7.75
C GLU A 60 0.30 -2.90 -9.03
N ILE A 61 -1.03 -2.88 -9.01
CA ILE A 61 -1.88 -3.09 -10.18
C ILE A 61 -2.20 -1.75 -10.82
N CYS A 62 -2.97 -0.87 -10.16
CA CYS A 62 -3.35 0.40 -10.77
C CYS A 62 -2.31 1.53 -10.68
N LYS A 63 -1.28 1.41 -9.83
CA LYS A 63 -0.23 2.42 -9.61
C LYS A 63 -0.74 3.85 -9.30
N THR A 64 -1.98 3.97 -8.82
CA THR A 64 -2.66 5.28 -8.60
C THR A 64 -3.27 5.41 -7.22
N ARG A 65 -3.80 4.33 -6.64
CA ARG A 65 -4.39 4.29 -5.29
C ARG A 65 -3.40 3.71 -4.28
N LEU A 66 -3.47 4.15 -3.03
CA LEU A 66 -2.73 3.52 -1.94
C LEU A 66 -3.23 2.08 -1.73
N SER A 67 -2.29 1.18 -1.45
CA SER A 67 -2.63 -0.18 -1.04
C SER A 67 -3.24 -0.22 0.36
N VAL A 68 -4.15 -1.16 0.57
CA VAL A 68 -4.78 -1.44 1.87
C VAL A 68 -4.29 -2.76 2.48
N THR A 69 -3.70 -3.62 1.65
CA THR A 69 -3.12 -4.90 2.04
C THR A 69 -2.18 -5.41 0.95
N TYR A 70 -1.62 -6.61 1.15
CA TYR A 70 -0.92 -7.37 0.13
C TYR A 70 -1.72 -8.61 -0.28
N CYS A 71 -1.54 -9.07 -1.51
CA CYS A 71 -2.11 -10.33 -1.96
C CYS A 71 -1.37 -11.51 -1.29
N GLN A 72 -2.08 -12.35 -0.53
CA GLN A 72 -1.48 -13.50 0.15
C GLN A 72 -0.78 -14.52 -0.77
N TYR A 73 -1.08 -14.50 -2.08
CA TYR A 73 -0.53 -15.46 -3.05
C TYR A 73 0.68 -14.94 -3.83
N CYS A 74 0.74 -13.65 -4.15
CA CYS A 74 1.82 -13.08 -4.97
C CYS A 74 2.59 -11.95 -4.28
N GLY A 75 2.20 -11.56 -3.07
CA GLY A 75 2.86 -10.51 -2.30
C GLY A 75 2.59 -9.08 -2.77
N LYS A 76 1.97 -8.88 -3.95
CA LYS A 76 1.70 -7.53 -4.49
C LYS A 76 0.87 -6.70 -3.53
N LEU A 77 1.25 -5.44 -3.32
CA LEU A 77 0.45 -4.43 -2.65
C LEU A 77 -0.81 -4.11 -3.48
N VAL A 78 -1.98 -4.17 -2.87
CA VAL A 78 -3.27 -4.00 -3.56
C VAL A 78 -4.21 -3.04 -2.85
N CYS A 79 -4.90 -2.22 -3.64
CA CYS A 79 -5.99 -1.36 -3.17
C CYS A 79 -7.30 -2.14 -3.06
N THR A 80 -8.32 -1.50 -2.51
CA THR A 80 -9.65 -2.10 -2.34
C THR A 80 -10.29 -2.53 -3.67
N GLU A 81 -10.06 -1.76 -4.74
CA GLU A 81 -10.67 -1.94 -6.06
C GLU A 81 -9.96 -3.04 -6.87
N ASP A 82 -8.64 -3.19 -6.71
CA ASP A 82 -7.84 -4.20 -7.42
C ASP A 82 -7.70 -5.49 -6.59
N SER A 83 -8.57 -5.69 -5.61
CA SER A 83 -8.58 -6.88 -4.77
C SER A 83 -9.99 -7.37 -4.43
N ILE A 84 -10.09 -8.67 -4.18
CA ILE A 84 -11.32 -9.36 -3.80
C ILE A 84 -11.12 -9.92 -2.39
N GLN A 85 -12.08 -9.64 -1.52
CA GLN A 85 -12.13 -10.23 -0.20
C GLN A 85 -12.77 -11.61 -0.29
N LEU A 86 -12.03 -12.65 0.09
CA LEU A 86 -12.49 -14.05 0.05
C LEU A 86 -13.27 -14.42 1.32
N ASP A 87 -12.87 -13.88 2.46
CA ASP A 87 -13.51 -14.07 3.75
C ASP A 87 -13.18 -12.90 4.69
N ASN A 88 -13.51 -13.03 5.98
CA ASN A 88 -13.34 -11.98 6.97
C ASN A 88 -11.89 -11.51 7.17
N VAL A 89 -10.89 -12.30 6.74
CA VAL A 89 -9.46 -12.02 6.98
C VAL A 89 -8.67 -11.95 5.67
N ARG A 90 -9.01 -12.78 4.68
CA ARG A 90 -8.20 -12.96 3.47
C ARG A 90 -8.69 -12.10 2.32
N ARG A 91 -7.76 -11.36 1.72
CA ARG A 91 -7.97 -10.56 0.50
C ARG A 91 -6.88 -10.89 -0.52
N ILE A 92 -7.28 -10.96 -1.80
CA ILE A 92 -6.39 -11.38 -2.89
C ILE A 92 -6.49 -10.42 -4.06
N CYS A 93 -5.42 -10.29 -4.84
CA CYS A 93 -5.47 -9.45 -6.02
C CYS A 93 -6.39 -10.04 -7.11
N ILE A 94 -6.95 -9.16 -7.95
CA ILE A 94 -7.83 -9.57 -9.05
C ILE A 94 -7.15 -10.54 -10.04
N GLU A 95 -5.83 -10.44 -10.23
CA GLU A 95 -5.07 -11.34 -11.11
C GLU A 95 -5.05 -12.77 -10.54
N CYS A 96 -4.66 -12.93 -9.27
CA CYS A 96 -4.65 -14.24 -8.60
C CYS A 96 -6.06 -14.84 -8.46
N PHE A 97 -7.09 -13.98 -8.37
CA PHE A 97 -8.48 -14.42 -8.40
C PHE A 97 -8.86 -15.02 -9.76
N LYS A 98 -8.53 -14.33 -10.86
CA LYS A 98 -8.77 -14.84 -12.22
C LYS A 98 -8.03 -16.15 -12.48
N GLU A 99 -6.79 -16.27 -11.98
CA GLU A 99 -5.99 -17.51 -12.05
C GLU A 99 -6.47 -18.62 -11.10
N LYS A 100 -7.53 -18.38 -10.31
CA LYS A 100 -8.09 -19.33 -9.34
C LYS A 100 -7.07 -19.85 -8.30
N LYS A 101 -6.04 -19.06 -7.97
CA LYS A 101 -5.02 -19.45 -6.97
C LYS A 101 -5.60 -19.76 -5.59
N TYR A 102 -6.78 -19.19 -5.28
CA TYR A 102 -7.51 -19.45 -4.04
C TYR A 102 -8.07 -20.87 -3.91
N LEU A 103 -8.17 -21.62 -5.01
CA LEU A 103 -8.59 -23.03 -4.98
C LEU A 103 -7.42 -23.96 -4.61
N VAL A 104 -6.18 -23.47 -4.69
CA VAL A 104 -4.95 -24.26 -4.45
C VAL A 104 -4.63 -24.32 -2.95
N THR A 105 -5.47 -23.76 -2.06
CA THR A 105 -5.32 -23.95 -0.62
C THR A 105 -5.61 -25.41 -0.28
N LYS A 106 -4.60 -26.28 -0.43
CA LYS A 106 -4.51 -27.50 0.37
C LYS A 106 -4.65 -27.04 1.81
N VAL A 107 -5.75 -27.38 2.45
CA VAL A 107 -5.86 -27.28 3.90
C VAL A 107 -4.72 -28.14 4.43
N SER A 108 -3.58 -27.52 4.77
CA SER A 108 -2.61 -28.22 5.58
C SER A 108 -3.36 -28.50 6.87
N ASN A 109 -3.50 -29.79 7.18
CA ASN A 109 -4.22 -30.29 8.34
C ASN A 109 -3.63 -29.77 9.68
N GLU A 110 -2.65 -28.88 9.63
CA GLU A 110 -1.82 -28.41 10.72
C GLU A 110 -2.56 -27.39 11.61
N TYR A 111 -3.35 -26.48 11.02
CA TYR A 111 -4.17 -25.54 11.82
C TYR A 111 -5.36 -26.22 12.49
N THR A 112 -6.03 -27.15 11.78
CA THR A 112 -7.03 -28.04 12.38
C THR A 112 -6.41 -28.90 13.47
N GLN A 113 -5.19 -29.41 13.28
CA GLN A 113 -4.47 -30.14 14.33
C GLN A 113 -4.21 -29.29 15.56
N GLY A 114 -3.87 -28.01 15.43
CA GLY A 114 -3.69 -27.09 16.56
C GLY A 114 -4.96 -26.94 17.41
N ALA A 115 -6.08 -26.58 16.76
CA ALA A 115 -7.37 -26.43 17.43
C ALA A 115 -7.89 -27.75 18.01
N VAL A 116 -7.76 -28.87 17.27
CA VAL A 116 -8.12 -30.21 17.73
C VAL A 116 -7.24 -30.66 18.90
N LYS A 117 -5.94 -30.33 18.90
CA LYS A 117 -5.01 -30.64 20.00
C LYS A 117 -5.37 -29.88 21.27
N LEU A 118 -5.78 -28.61 21.14
CA LEU A 118 -6.30 -27.84 22.27
C LEU A 118 -7.61 -28.42 22.80
N ALA A 119 -8.59 -28.67 21.93
CA ALA A 119 -9.87 -29.27 22.32
C ALA A 119 -9.70 -30.63 23.01
N LYS A 120 -8.82 -31.50 22.50
CA LYS A 120 -8.48 -32.78 23.13
C LYS A 120 -7.86 -32.66 24.52
N ARG A 121 -7.17 -31.55 24.84
CA ARG A 121 -6.65 -31.29 26.19
C ARG A 121 -7.76 -30.85 27.14
N ILE A 122 -8.74 -30.10 26.64
CA ILE A 122 -9.87 -29.58 27.43
C ILE A 122 -10.88 -30.69 27.75
N ILE A 123 -11.16 -31.59 26.80
CA ILE A 123 -12.15 -32.68 26.94
C ILE A 123 -11.61 -33.88 27.77
N LYS A 124 -10.30 -33.92 28.06
CA LYS A 124 -9.69 -34.98 28.90
C LYS A 124 -9.64 -34.66 30.40
N LEU A 125 -10.41 -33.66 30.84
CA LEU A 125 -10.80 -33.44 32.24
C LEU A 125 -12.24 -33.94 32.43
#